data_AF-A0A4Q7ZQD0-F1
#
_entry.id   AF-A0A4Q7ZQD0-F1
#
_cell.length_a   1.000
_cell.length_b   1.000
_cell.length_c   1.000
_cell.angle_alpha   90.00
_cell.angle_beta   90.00
_cell.angle_gamma   90.00
#
_symmetry.space_group_name_H-M   'P 1'
#
loop_
_entity.id
_entity.type
_entity.pdbx_description
1 polymer ?
#
loop_
_entity_poly.entity_id
_entity_poly.type
_entity_poly.pdbx_seq_one_letter_code
_entity_poly.pdbx_strand_id
1 'polypeptide(L)'
;MKLLRRRPKLPAASRPALHPDERVLAWAYVGPEPGGPVVVATNQGLWLPERARLGWHEIHKAAWSGRELRITPADVAEQRDGYKVLVDGPIVTCLLLEPGELPDQVRARVTRSVAYTAHHALSPGGVRVVGRRVSGVDGLSWAVRYDSGTPVDAEPVIELTDELVGVAREATAPPA
;
A
#
# COMPACT_ATOMS: atom_id res chain seq x y z
N MET A 1 10.46 -21.65 26.14
CA MET A 1 9.82 -22.64 25.24
C MET A 1 8.85 -21.89 24.32
N LYS A 2 9.14 -21.76 23.02
CA LYS A 2 8.19 -21.14 22.07
C LYS A 2 7.14 -22.18 21.72
N LEU A 3 5.97 -22.10 22.35
CA LEU A 3 4.79 -22.83 21.89
C LEU A 3 4.54 -22.39 20.45
N LEU A 4 4.74 -23.30 19.50
CA LEU A 4 4.32 -23.14 18.11
C LEU A 4 2.79 -23.02 18.13
N ARG A 5 2.26 -21.81 18.35
CA ARG A 5 0.85 -21.54 18.13
C ARG A 5 0.59 -21.86 16.66
N ARG A 6 -0.09 -22.98 16.43
CA ARG A 6 -0.53 -23.40 15.11
C ARG A 6 -1.32 -22.22 14.55
N ARG A 7 -0.83 -21.60 13.47
CA ARG A 7 -1.53 -20.49 12.83
C ARG A 7 -2.96 -20.96 12.55
N PRO A 8 -3.99 -20.26 13.07
CA PRO A 8 -5.36 -20.67 12.83
C PRO A 8 -5.58 -20.73 11.32
N LYS A 9 -6.18 -21.82 10.85
CA LYS A 9 -6.43 -22.02 9.42
C LYS A 9 -7.54 -21.07 9.00
N LEU A 10 -7.32 -20.29 7.93
CA LEU A 10 -8.35 -19.42 7.36
C LEU A 10 -9.58 -20.29 7.02
N PRO A 11 -10.78 -19.95 7.53
CA PRO A 11 -12.00 -20.67 7.19
C PRO A 11 -12.23 -20.67 5.68
N ALA A 12 -12.67 -21.80 5.14
CA ALA A 12 -12.83 -21.95 3.69
C ALA A 12 -13.82 -20.94 3.10
N ALA A 13 -14.91 -20.67 3.82
CA ALA A 13 -15.93 -19.69 3.43
C ALA A 13 -15.42 -18.24 3.40
N SER A 14 -14.36 -17.94 4.16
CA SER A 14 -13.74 -16.61 4.25
C SER A 14 -12.52 -16.47 3.36
N ARG A 15 -12.19 -17.49 2.55
CA ARG A 15 -11.03 -17.47 1.68
C ARG A 15 -11.35 -16.66 0.42
N PRO A 16 -10.64 -15.55 0.16
CA PRO A 16 -10.84 -14.77 -1.05
C PRO A 16 -10.43 -15.58 -2.29
N ALA A 17 -10.85 -15.13 -3.47
CA ALA A 17 -10.47 -15.70 -4.75
C ALA A 17 -9.00 -15.40 -5.08
N LEU A 18 -8.11 -16.17 -4.45
CA LEU A 18 -6.65 -16.02 -4.57
C LEU A 18 -6.17 -16.37 -5.99
N HIS A 19 -5.23 -15.60 -6.51
CA HIS A 19 -4.49 -16.00 -7.71
C HIS A 19 -3.72 -17.32 -7.46
N PRO A 20 -3.45 -18.16 -8.48
CA PRO A 20 -2.71 -19.42 -8.31
C PRO A 20 -1.37 -19.29 -7.56
N ASP A 21 -0.66 -18.18 -7.75
CA ASP A 21 0.61 -17.88 -7.06
C ASP A 21 0.47 -17.07 -5.76
N GLU A 22 -0.77 -16.76 -5.38
CA GLU A 22 -1.07 -16.04 -4.17
C GLU A 22 -1.11 -16.98 -2.96
N ARG A 23 -0.48 -16.57 -1.86
CA ARG A 23 -0.27 -17.35 -0.65
C ARG A 23 -0.67 -16.51 0.56
N VAL A 24 -1.55 -17.05 1.39
CA VAL A 24 -1.95 -16.42 2.66
C VAL A 24 -0.78 -16.44 3.64
N LEU A 25 -0.54 -15.32 4.30
CA LEU A 25 0.55 -15.16 5.26
C LEU A 25 0.02 -14.97 6.67
N ALA A 26 -1.01 -14.13 6.81
CA ALA A 26 -1.72 -13.86 8.04
C ALA A 26 -3.15 -13.42 7.72
N TRP A 27 -4.03 -13.56 8.70
CA TRP A 27 -5.41 -13.11 8.62
C TRP A 27 -5.96 -12.87 10.03
N ALA A 28 -7.05 -12.13 10.13
CA ALA A 28 -7.80 -11.93 11.37
C ALA A 28 -9.28 -11.65 11.05
N TYR A 29 -10.16 -12.00 11.98
CA TYR A 29 -11.56 -11.53 11.93
C TYR A 29 -11.64 -10.03 12.21
N VAL A 30 -12.62 -9.39 11.59
CA VAL A 30 -13.00 -8.01 11.84
C VAL A 30 -14.22 -7.99 12.76
N GLY A 31 -14.11 -7.26 13.86
CA GLY A 31 -15.16 -7.12 14.86
C GLY A 31 -15.07 -8.16 15.99
N PRO A 32 -16.07 -8.17 16.88
CA PRO A 32 -16.07 -9.00 18.08
C PRO A 32 -16.50 -10.46 17.84
N GLU A 33 -17.20 -10.73 16.74
CA GLU A 33 -17.84 -12.02 16.49
C GLU A 33 -16.98 -12.94 15.61
N PRO A 34 -16.64 -14.15 16.07
CA PRO A 34 -16.07 -15.18 15.20
C PRO A 34 -17.01 -15.54 14.05
N GLY A 35 -16.46 -15.77 12.86
CA GLY A 35 -17.25 -16.10 11.66
C GLY A 35 -17.70 -14.88 10.84
N GLY A 36 -17.39 -13.67 11.30
CA GLY A 36 -17.60 -12.43 10.56
C GLY A 36 -16.59 -12.19 9.42
N PRO A 37 -16.60 -10.96 8.85
CA PRO A 37 -15.65 -10.56 7.82
C PRO A 37 -14.19 -10.74 8.26
N VAL A 38 -13.29 -10.97 7.32
CA VAL A 38 -11.85 -11.16 7.59
C VAL A 38 -11.00 -10.19 6.80
N VAL A 39 -9.84 -9.84 7.36
CA VAL A 39 -8.74 -9.23 6.62
C VAL A 39 -7.69 -10.31 6.35
N VAL A 40 -7.22 -10.41 5.11
CA VAL A 40 -6.26 -11.45 4.71
C VAL A 40 -5.05 -10.79 4.04
N ALA A 41 -3.88 -10.93 4.66
CA ALA A 41 -2.61 -10.53 4.07
C ALA A 41 -1.98 -11.69 3.29
N THR A 42 -1.58 -11.41 2.05
CA THR A 42 -0.96 -12.40 1.15
C THR A 42 0.42 -11.94 0.69
N ASN A 43 1.13 -12.78 -0.05
CA ASN A 43 2.34 -12.36 -0.74
C ASN A 43 2.10 -11.23 -1.77
N GLN A 44 0.89 -11.10 -2.31
CA GLN A 44 0.58 -10.14 -3.39
C GLN A 44 -0.15 -8.88 -2.91
N GLY A 45 -0.95 -8.97 -1.85
CA GLY A 45 -1.73 -7.84 -1.37
C GLY A 45 -2.49 -8.07 -0.08
N LEU A 46 -3.39 -7.14 0.22
CA LEU A 46 -4.29 -7.14 1.37
C LEU A 46 -5.73 -7.22 0.89
N TRP A 47 -6.44 -8.27 1.29
CA TRP A 47 -7.88 -8.39 1.09
C TRP A 47 -8.60 -7.76 2.27
N LEU A 48 -9.56 -6.88 1.98
CA LEU A 48 -10.39 -6.20 2.95
C LEU A 48 -11.86 -6.61 2.71
N PRO A 49 -12.71 -6.63 3.75
CA PRO A 49 -14.06 -7.18 3.64
C PRO A 49 -15.02 -6.38 2.73
N GLU A 50 -14.80 -5.07 2.57
CA GLU A 50 -15.68 -4.17 1.81
C GLU A 50 -15.03 -3.65 0.52
N ARG A 51 -13.92 -4.27 0.09
CA ARG A 51 -13.19 -3.82 -1.10
C ARG A 51 -12.44 -4.98 -1.77
N ALA A 52 -12.12 -4.79 -3.04
CA ALA A 52 -11.20 -5.67 -3.76
C ALA A 52 -9.80 -5.77 -3.10
N ARG A 53 -8.98 -6.73 -3.55
CA ARG A 53 -7.59 -6.83 -3.09
C ARG A 53 -6.82 -5.54 -3.39
N LEU A 54 -6.15 -5.00 -2.37
CA LEU A 54 -5.11 -3.98 -2.54
C LEU A 54 -3.76 -4.63 -2.77
N GLY A 55 -3.08 -4.31 -3.86
CA GLY A 55 -1.64 -4.51 -3.97
C GLY A 55 -0.90 -3.72 -2.89
N TRP A 56 0.26 -4.23 -2.46
CA TRP A 56 1.06 -3.55 -1.43
C TRP A 56 1.52 -2.14 -1.85
N HIS A 57 1.69 -1.91 -3.15
CA HIS A 57 2.03 -0.62 -3.74
C HIS A 57 0.85 0.37 -3.75
N GLU A 58 -0.38 -0.10 -3.60
CA GLU A 58 -1.62 0.69 -3.57
C GLU A 58 -2.01 1.12 -2.15
N ILE A 59 -1.16 0.86 -1.15
CA ILE A 59 -1.37 1.28 0.23
C ILE A 59 -0.41 2.41 0.56
N HIS A 60 -0.92 3.64 0.65
CA HIS A 60 -0.14 4.80 1.07
C HIS A 60 0.40 4.64 2.49
N LYS A 61 -0.50 4.25 3.41
CA LYS A 61 -0.19 4.14 4.83
C LYS A 61 -0.96 3.00 5.45
N ALA A 62 -0.31 2.31 6.39
CA ALA A 62 -0.96 1.39 7.30
C ALA A 62 -0.59 1.79 8.73
N ALA A 63 -1.57 1.81 9.63
CA ALA A 63 -1.37 2.12 11.04
C ALA A 63 -2.08 1.07 11.90
N TRP A 64 -1.41 0.64 12.97
CA TRP A 64 -1.94 -0.28 13.96
C TRP A 64 -1.98 0.42 15.31
N SER A 65 -3.14 0.41 15.98
CA SER A 65 -3.34 1.05 17.29
C SER A 65 -3.27 0.11 18.48
N GLY A 66 -3.06 -1.19 18.25
CA GLY A 66 -3.21 -2.24 19.25
C GLY A 66 -4.58 -2.94 19.22
N ARG A 67 -5.58 -2.34 18.56
CA ARG A 67 -6.89 -2.96 18.31
C ARG A 67 -7.46 -2.68 16.91
N GLU A 68 -7.06 -1.58 16.27
CA GLU A 68 -7.54 -1.21 14.94
C GLU A 68 -6.40 -1.16 13.93
N LEU A 69 -6.63 -1.82 12.80
CA LEU A 69 -5.81 -1.71 11.61
C LEU A 69 -6.45 -0.68 10.69
N ARG A 70 -5.76 0.45 10.48
CA ARG A 70 -6.18 1.52 9.57
C ARG A 70 -5.33 1.47 8.32
N ILE A 71 -5.98 1.39 7.17
CA ILE A 71 -5.37 1.35 5.85
C ILE A 71 -5.80 2.59 5.10
N THR A 72 -4.83 3.41 4.69
CA THR A 72 -5.04 4.54 3.77
C THR A 72 -4.68 4.08 2.36
N PRO A 73 -5.67 3.92 1.47
CA PRO A 73 -5.45 3.56 0.08
C PRO A 73 -4.77 4.67 -0.70
N ALA A 74 -4.11 4.28 -1.78
CA ALA A 74 -3.73 5.18 -2.86
C ALA A 74 -4.82 5.17 -3.93
N ASP A 75 -5.44 6.32 -4.18
CA ASP A 75 -6.37 6.49 -5.30
C ASP A 75 -5.70 7.34 -6.38
N VAL A 76 -5.97 7.01 -7.65
CA VAL A 76 -5.40 7.73 -8.80
C VAL A 76 -6.26 8.95 -9.07
N ALA A 77 -5.69 10.14 -8.84
CA ALA A 77 -6.32 11.41 -9.23
C ALA A 77 -6.10 11.69 -10.71
N GLU A 78 -4.89 11.41 -11.21
CA GLU A 78 -4.50 11.66 -12.60
C GLU A 78 -3.50 10.60 -13.07
N GLN A 79 -3.58 10.26 -14.35
CA GLN A 79 -2.60 9.42 -15.03
C GLN A 79 -1.78 10.31 -15.98
N ARG A 80 -0.46 10.37 -15.76
CA ARG A 80 0.49 11.05 -16.63
C ARG A 80 1.36 10.05 -17.36
N ASP A 81 2.16 10.53 -18.31
CA ASP A 81 3.09 9.66 -19.01
C ASP A 81 4.16 9.13 -18.03
N GLY A 82 4.26 7.81 -17.95
CA GLY A 82 5.14 7.13 -17.02
C GLY A 82 4.70 7.07 -15.55
N TYR A 83 3.99 8.03 -14.98
CA TYR A 83 3.66 8.02 -13.54
C TYR A 83 2.22 8.41 -13.21
N LYS A 84 1.79 8.11 -11.99
CA LYS A 84 0.46 8.42 -11.47
C LYS A 84 0.51 9.56 -10.46
N VAL A 85 -0.47 10.46 -10.49
CA VAL A 85 -0.72 11.39 -9.39
C VAL A 85 -1.66 10.70 -8.40
N LEU A 86 -1.18 10.46 -7.18
CA LEU A 86 -1.93 9.74 -6.16
C LEU A 86 -2.40 10.66 -5.05
N VAL A 87 -3.63 10.40 -4.60
CA VAL A 87 -4.24 11.01 -3.41
C VAL A 87 -4.59 9.95 -2.38
N ASP A 88 -4.78 10.38 -1.14
CA ASP A 88 -5.25 9.47 -0.09
C ASP A 88 -6.71 9.13 -0.35
N GLY A 89 -6.99 7.83 -0.53
CA GLY A 89 -8.35 7.32 -0.55
C GLY A 89 -8.98 7.27 0.84
N PRO A 90 -10.28 6.93 0.92
CA PRO A 90 -10.98 6.77 2.20
C PRO A 90 -10.29 5.75 3.10
N ILE A 91 -10.06 6.12 4.37
CA ILE A 91 -9.39 5.25 5.34
C ILE A 91 -10.31 4.06 5.67
N VAL A 92 -9.81 2.85 5.42
CA VAL A 92 -10.47 1.61 5.85
C VAL A 92 -9.99 1.26 7.25
N THR A 93 -10.92 1.12 8.19
CA THR A 93 -10.61 0.78 9.59
C THR A 93 -11.19 -0.58 9.93
N CYS A 94 -10.34 -1.49 10.40
CA CYS A 94 -10.74 -2.83 10.82
C CYS A 94 -10.41 -3.03 12.31
N LEU A 95 -11.43 -3.30 13.14
CA LEU A 95 -11.26 -3.72 14.52
C LEU A 95 -10.80 -5.19 14.55
N LEU A 96 -9.62 -5.47 15.10
CA LEU A 96 -9.02 -6.80 15.17
C LEU A 96 -8.77 -7.16 16.64
N LEU A 97 -9.65 -7.96 17.25
CA LEU A 97 -9.49 -8.39 18.65
C LEU A 97 -8.43 -9.49 18.79
N GLU A 98 -8.32 -10.34 17.78
CA GLU A 98 -7.31 -11.40 17.69
C GLU A 98 -6.43 -11.17 16.44
N PRO A 99 -5.56 -10.16 16.45
CA PRO A 99 -4.85 -9.71 15.23
C PRO A 99 -3.78 -10.69 14.75
N GLY A 100 -3.29 -11.59 15.63
CA GLY A 100 -2.19 -12.49 15.30
C GLY A 100 -0.97 -11.74 14.74
N GLU A 101 -0.41 -12.24 13.65
CA GLU A 101 0.72 -11.62 12.94
C GLU A 101 0.27 -10.63 11.84
N LEU A 102 -1.04 -10.38 11.70
CA LEU A 102 -1.57 -9.60 10.57
C LEU A 102 -1.01 -8.15 10.53
N PRO A 103 -1.00 -7.37 11.65
CA PRO A 103 -0.45 -6.02 11.62
C PRO A 103 1.03 -5.97 11.22
N ASP A 104 1.84 -6.92 11.70
CA ASP A 104 3.26 -7.00 11.38
C ASP A 104 3.50 -7.37 9.92
N GLN A 105 2.73 -8.31 9.37
CA GLN A 105 2.79 -8.67 7.95
C GLN A 105 2.40 -7.47 7.06
N VAL A 106 1.34 -6.75 7.42
CA VAL A 106 0.91 -5.55 6.68
C VAL A 106 2.00 -4.49 6.72
N ARG A 107 2.52 -4.14 7.90
CA ARG A 107 3.59 -3.15 8.04
C ARG A 107 4.82 -3.55 7.21
N ALA A 108 5.32 -4.77 7.39
CA ALA A 108 6.52 -5.23 6.71
C ALA A 108 6.38 -5.16 5.18
N ARG A 109 5.21 -5.47 4.64
CA ARG A 109 4.97 -5.50 3.19
C ARG A 109 4.71 -4.13 2.58
N VAL A 110 3.96 -3.28 3.27
CA VAL A 110 3.82 -1.88 2.87
C VAL A 110 5.20 -1.20 2.85
N THR A 111 6.03 -1.40 3.87
CA THR A 111 7.40 -0.88 3.91
C THR A 111 8.26 -1.46 2.78
N ARG A 112 8.25 -2.78 2.57
CA ARG A 112 9.04 -3.43 1.51
C ARG A 112 8.63 -3.01 0.09
N SER A 113 7.38 -2.60 -0.09
CA SER A 113 6.91 -2.09 -1.38
C SER A 113 7.63 -0.81 -1.80
N VAL A 114 8.13 -0.01 -0.86
CA VAL A 114 8.83 1.25 -1.19
C VAL A 114 10.26 0.93 -1.62
N ALA A 115 10.61 1.27 -2.86
CA ALA A 115 11.97 1.19 -3.38
C ALA A 115 12.66 2.55 -3.38
N TYR A 116 11.88 3.60 -3.65
CA TYR A 116 12.35 4.97 -3.71
C TYR A 116 11.32 5.90 -3.08
N THR A 117 11.78 6.89 -2.32
CA THR A 117 10.95 8.04 -1.93
C THR A 117 11.82 9.26 -1.75
N ALA A 118 11.41 10.37 -2.35
CA ALA A 118 12.02 11.68 -2.15
C ALA A 118 10.93 12.73 -2.04
N HIS A 119 11.15 13.73 -1.19
CA HIS A 119 10.25 14.86 -1.04
C HIS A 119 10.97 16.14 -1.41
N HIS A 120 10.30 16.96 -2.21
CA HIS A 120 10.81 18.20 -2.76
C HIS A 120 9.86 19.31 -2.34
N ALA A 121 10.38 20.26 -1.57
CA ALA A 121 9.62 21.42 -1.16
C ALA A 121 9.37 22.36 -2.35
N LEU A 122 8.16 22.89 -2.45
CA LEU A 122 7.74 23.88 -3.44
C LEU A 122 7.21 25.12 -2.71
N SER A 123 7.19 26.25 -3.40
CA SER A 123 6.68 27.50 -2.85
C SER A 123 5.47 27.97 -3.67
N PRO A 124 4.22 27.69 -3.24
CA PRO A 124 3.81 26.96 -2.03
C PRO A 124 3.77 25.42 -2.21
N GLY A 125 3.87 24.68 -1.10
CA GLY A 125 3.57 23.25 -1.04
C GLY A 125 4.79 22.33 -1.20
N GLY A 126 4.60 21.22 -1.91
CA GLY A 126 5.63 20.19 -2.04
C GLY A 126 5.15 18.99 -2.82
N VAL A 127 6.09 18.20 -3.32
CA VAL A 127 5.81 16.95 -4.03
C VAL A 127 6.67 15.82 -3.47
N ARG A 128 6.05 14.68 -3.21
CA ARG A 128 6.72 13.43 -2.87
C ARG A 128 6.70 12.51 -4.07
N VAL A 129 7.88 12.23 -4.63
CA VAL A 129 8.08 11.20 -5.64
C VAL A 129 8.25 9.85 -4.94
N VAL A 130 7.59 8.81 -5.44
CA VAL A 130 7.64 7.46 -4.88
C VAL A 130 7.76 6.43 -6.01
N GLY A 131 8.75 5.54 -5.88
CA GLY A 131 8.88 4.34 -6.69
C GLY A 131 8.55 3.12 -5.85
N ARG A 132 7.53 2.33 -6.23
CA ARG A 132 7.11 1.13 -5.49
C ARG A 132 7.20 -0.15 -6.31
N ARG A 133 7.63 -1.23 -5.67
CA ARG A 133 7.63 -2.58 -6.21
C ARG A 133 6.21 -3.12 -6.26
N VAL A 134 5.85 -3.67 -7.41
CA VAL A 134 4.58 -4.38 -7.60
C VAL A 134 4.86 -5.87 -7.48
N SER A 135 4.12 -6.57 -6.62
CA SER A 135 4.30 -8.01 -6.43
C SER A 135 4.11 -8.76 -7.74
N GLY A 136 5.13 -9.49 -8.20
CA GLY A 136 5.07 -10.29 -9.43
C GLY A 136 5.31 -9.51 -10.73
N VAL A 137 5.73 -8.24 -10.64
CA VAL A 137 6.09 -7.41 -11.80
C VAL A 137 7.49 -6.87 -11.59
N ASP A 138 8.31 -6.96 -12.63
CA ASP A 138 9.65 -6.38 -12.63
C ASP A 138 9.60 -4.87 -12.81
N GLY A 139 10.53 -4.17 -12.16
CA GLY A 139 10.59 -2.71 -12.17
C GLY A 139 9.76 -2.03 -11.08
N LEU A 140 9.63 -0.71 -11.20
CA LEU A 140 8.97 0.15 -10.23
C LEU A 140 7.75 0.83 -10.86
N SER A 141 6.64 0.81 -10.13
CA SER A 141 5.51 1.71 -10.38
C SER A 141 5.85 3.08 -9.81
N TRP A 142 5.83 4.10 -10.66
CA TRP A 142 6.12 5.48 -10.29
C TRP A 142 4.86 6.27 -10.01
N ALA A 143 4.93 7.07 -8.95
CA ALA A 143 3.85 7.96 -8.59
C ALA A 143 4.36 9.19 -7.85
N VAL A 144 3.54 10.22 -7.83
CA VAL A 144 3.75 11.43 -7.05
C VAL A 144 2.56 11.69 -6.14
N ARG A 145 2.83 12.35 -5.04
CA ARG A 145 1.81 12.86 -4.12
C ARG A 145 2.17 14.29 -3.77
N TYR A 146 1.23 15.19 -3.97
CA TYR A 146 1.40 16.59 -3.61
C TYR A 146 1.01 16.85 -2.16
N ASP A 147 1.70 17.79 -1.54
CA ASP A 147 1.29 18.36 -0.25
C ASP A 147 0.07 19.26 -0.45
N SER A 148 -0.72 19.40 0.61
CA SER A 148 -1.88 20.29 0.60
C SER A 148 -1.46 21.72 0.25
N GLY A 149 -2.21 22.36 -0.65
CA GLY A 149 -1.95 23.73 -1.11
C GLY A 149 -0.94 23.86 -2.25
N THR A 150 -0.39 22.74 -2.76
CA THR A 150 0.42 22.77 -3.98
C THR A 150 -0.47 23.06 -5.20
N PRO A 151 -0.11 23.98 -6.10
CA PRO A 151 -0.91 24.27 -7.30
C PRO A 151 -0.63 23.20 -8.38
N VAL A 152 -1.26 22.03 -8.22
CA VAL A 152 -0.97 20.80 -9.00
C VAL A 152 -1.27 20.89 -10.50
N ASP A 153 -2.16 21.82 -10.88
CA ASP A 153 -2.57 22.07 -12.27
C ASP A 153 -1.76 23.19 -12.95
N ALA A 154 -0.83 23.83 -12.23
CA ALA A 154 0.00 24.88 -12.80
C ALA A 154 1.13 24.27 -13.65
N GLU A 155 1.26 24.71 -14.90
CA GLU A 155 2.27 24.18 -15.84
C GLU A 155 3.69 24.08 -15.25
N PRO A 156 4.22 25.10 -14.55
CA PRO A 156 5.57 25.01 -13.97
C PRO A 156 5.71 23.91 -12.90
N VAL A 157 4.63 23.55 -12.22
CA VAL A 157 4.62 22.44 -11.23
C VAL A 157 4.60 21.10 -11.95
N ILE A 158 3.89 21.00 -13.08
CA ILE A 158 3.82 19.79 -13.89
C ILE A 158 5.21 19.49 -14.48
N GLU A 159 5.82 20.47 -15.16
CA GLU A 159 7.15 20.35 -15.76
C GLU A 159 8.21 19.95 -14.72
N LEU A 160 8.20 20.60 -13.56
CA LEU A 160 9.11 20.25 -12.47
C LEU A 160 8.86 18.84 -11.94
N THR A 161 7.60 18.41 -11.86
CA THR A 161 7.27 17.05 -11.41
C THR A 161 7.80 16.01 -12.39
N ASP A 162 7.66 16.25 -13.69
CA ASP A 162 8.17 15.37 -14.75
C ASP A 162 9.69 15.21 -14.65
N GLU A 163 10.42 16.33 -14.47
CA GLU A 163 11.87 16.32 -14.24
C GLU A 163 12.24 15.50 -13.00
N LEU A 164 11.58 15.74 -11.87
CA LEU A 164 11.85 15.04 -10.60
C LEU A 164 11.60 13.53 -10.71
N VAL A 165 10.54 13.11 -11.44
CA VAL A 165 10.27 11.70 -11.72
C VAL A 165 11.34 11.11 -12.65
N GLY A 166 11.77 11.85 -13.67
CA GLY A 166 12.86 11.46 -14.57
C GLY A 166 14.17 11.19 -13.80
N VAL A 167 14.60 12.15 -12.98
CA VAL A 167 15.80 12.02 -12.13
C VAL A 167 15.69 10.81 -11.20
N ALA A 168 14.51 10.60 -10.57
CA ALA A 168 14.30 9.47 -9.68
C ALA A 168 14.41 8.11 -10.40
N ARG A 169 13.95 8.04 -11.64
CA ARG A 169 14.05 6.83 -12.48
C ARG A 169 15.48 6.52 -12.85
N GLU A 170 16.22 7.52 -13.32
CA GLU A 170 17.63 7.37 -13.67
C GLU A 170 18.45 6.91 -12.46
N ALA A 171 18.22 7.50 -11.29
CA ALA A 171 18.89 7.15 -10.05
C ALA A 171 18.61 5.71 -9.56
N THR A 172 17.57 5.06 -10.08
CA THR A 172 17.16 3.70 -9.68
C THR A 172 17.27 2.68 -10.81
N ALA A 173 17.78 3.09 -11.98
CA ALA A 173 18.08 2.18 -13.07
C ALA A 173 19.19 1.19 -12.64
N PRO A 174 19.10 -0.09 -13.06
CA PRO A 174 20.21 -1.02 -12.87
C PRO A 174 21.49 -0.46 -13.51
N PRO A 175 22.68 -0.71 -12.93
CA PRO A 175 23.93 -0.39 -13.60
C PRO A 175 24.00 -1.11 -14.96
N ALA A 176 24.42 -0.37 -15.99
CA ALA A 176 24.59 -0.87 -17.35
C ALA A 176 25.67 -1.95 -17.46
#